data_AF-A0AAU4RR31-F1
#
_entry.id   AF-A0AAU4RR31-F1
#
_cell.length_a   1.000
_cell.length_b   1.000
_cell.length_c   1.000
_cell.angle_alpha   90.00
_cell.angle_beta   90.00
_cell.angle_gamma   90.00
#
_symmetry.space_group_name_H-M   'P 1'
#
loop_
_entity.id
_entity.type
_entity.pdbx_description
1 polymer ?
#
loop_
_entity_poly.entity_id
_entity_poly.type
_entity_poly.pdbx_seq_one_letter_code
_entity_poly.pdbx_strand_id
1 'polypeptide(L)'
;MKHEARYQTFATNHRRGQIAHLDGRHRKHARIEPKIRDQKASGIGLLPSRELNVNASWLTATTLAADLRCWFQLLALDGEMARATPKTLRYRVLHVPARLVRGQRKRRLKLPGTWPWAGIIIRAFRRILALPHPI
;
A
#
# COMPACT_ATOMS: atom_id res chain seq x y z
N MET A 1 -40.79 7.36 21.69
CA MET A 1 -39.65 7.46 20.74
C MET A 1 -38.37 7.38 21.56
N LYS A 2 -37.69 6.22 21.63
CA LYS A 2 -36.43 6.10 22.38
C LYS A 2 -35.31 6.67 21.51
N HIS A 3 -34.67 7.74 21.95
CA HIS A 3 -33.43 8.20 21.34
C HIS A 3 -32.32 7.23 21.72
N GLU A 4 -31.84 6.46 20.73
CA GLU A 4 -30.68 5.61 20.90
C GLU A 4 -29.43 6.49 20.84
N ALA A 5 -28.87 6.80 22.01
CA ALA A 5 -27.62 7.55 22.12
C ALA A 5 -26.42 6.59 22.04
N ARG A 6 -25.51 6.84 21.10
CA ARG A 6 -24.22 6.13 21.02
C ARG A 6 -23.13 6.95 21.71
N TYR A 7 -22.60 6.42 22.79
CA TYR A 7 -21.46 7.01 23.50
C TYR A 7 -20.14 6.46 22.94
N GLN A 8 -19.16 7.35 22.74
CA GLN A 8 -17.81 6.97 22.34
C GLN A 8 -16.81 7.77 23.17
N THR A 9 -15.83 7.07 23.75
CA THR A 9 -14.78 7.66 24.58
C THR A 9 -13.44 7.57 23.86
N PHE A 10 -12.60 8.59 24.00
CA PHE A 10 -11.22 8.58 23.52
C PHE A 10 -10.35 9.38 24.49
N ALA A 11 -9.11 8.93 24.70
CA ALA A 11 -8.12 9.62 25.52
C ALA A 11 -7.18 10.44 24.62
N THR A 12 -6.82 11.64 25.06
CA THR A 12 -5.84 12.47 24.35
C THR A 12 -5.03 13.33 25.31
N ASN A 13 -3.75 13.47 24.99
CA ASN A 13 -2.80 14.38 25.62
C ASN A 13 -2.84 15.79 24.99
N HIS A 14 -3.68 16.02 23.97
CA HIS A 14 -3.87 17.35 23.39
C HIS A 14 -4.62 18.26 24.37
N ARG A 15 -3.96 19.35 24.80
CA ARG A 15 -4.52 20.33 25.74
C ARG A 15 -5.53 21.32 25.11
N ARG A 16 -5.63 21.34 23.77
CA ARG A 16 -6.47 22.27 23.00
C ARG A 16 -7.00 21.57 21.74
N GLY A 17 -8.13 22.03 21.22
CA GLY A 17 -8.73 21.57 19.96
C GLY A 17 -10.22 21.25 20.09
N GLN A 18 -10.95 21.36 18.98
CA GLN A 18 -12.37 21.00 18.95
C GLN A 18 -12.56 19.50 19.15
N ILE A 19 -13.47 19.08 20.05
CA ILE A 19 -13.71 17.67 20.40
C ILE A 19 -13.97 16.80 19.16
N ALA A 20 -14.80 17.29 18.22
CA ALA A 20 -15.09 16.59 16.97
C ALA A 20 -13.85 16.33 16.09
N HIS A 21 -12.88 17.26 16.09
CA HIS A 21 -11.63 17.09 15.37
C HIS A 21 -10.74 16.03 16.03
N LEU A 22 -10.66 16.04 17.37
CA LEU A 22 -9.87 15.08 18.14
C LEU A 22 -10.43 13.67 18.00
N ASP A 23 -11.76 13.50 18.06
CA ASP A 23 -12.44 12.24 17.75
C ASP A 23 -12.13 11.78 16.32
N GLY A 24 -12.26 12.67 15.33
CA GLY A 24 -11.94 12.38 13.94
C GLY A 24 -10.49 11.92 13.73
N ARG A 25 -9.52 12.51 14.44
CA ARG A 25 -8.12 12.08 14.42
C ARG A 25 -7.94 10.71 15.08
N HIS A 26 -8.60 10.47 16.21
CA HIS A 26 -8.54 9.18 16.89
C HIS A 26 -9.10 8.05 16.01
N ARG A 27 -10.24 8.26 15.35
CA ARG A 27 -10.83 7.29 14.41
C ARG A 27 -9.94 7.00 13.20
N LYS A 28 -9.11 7.95 12.75
CA LYS A 28 -8.13 7.69 11.69
C LYS A 28 -7.09 6.65 12.12
N HIS A 29 -6.82 6.49 13.41
CA HIS A 29 -5.89 5.48 13.90
C HIS A 29 -6.35 4.06 13.53
N ALA A 30 -7.66 3.78 13.55
CA ALA A 30 -8.21 2.49 13.13
C ALA A 30 -7.86 2.08 11.69
N ARG A 31 -7.42 3.03 10.84
CA ARG A 31 -6.92 2.72 9.48
C ARG A 31 -5.61 1.94 9.49
N ILE A 32 -4.89 1.90 10.62
CA ILE A 32 -3.63 1.17 10.75
C ILE A 32 -3.85 -0.34 10.83
N GLU A 33 -4.99 -0.80 11.37
CA GLU A 33 -5.24 -2.23 11.59
C GLU A 33 -5.21 -3.05 10.28
N PRO A 34 -5.89 -2.64 9.18
CA PRO A 34 -5.73 -3.29 7.90
C PRO A 34 -4.28 -3.28 7.38
N LYS A 35 -3.51 -2.22 7.67
CA LYS A 35 -2.11 -2.11 7.24
C LYS A 35 -1.19 -3.05 8.01
N ILE A 36 -1.40 -3.19 9.33
CA ILE A 36 -0.70 -4.19 10.16
C ILE A 36 -1.02 -5.60 9.67
N ARG A 37 -2.30 -5.90 9.40
CA ARG A 37 -2.72 -7.19 8.84
C ARG A 37 -2.03 -7.47 7.50
N ASP A 38 -2.04 -6.49 6.59
CA ASP A 38 -1.37 -6.60 5.29
C ASP A 38 0.14 -6.84 5.42
N GLN A 39 0.80 -6.13 6.34
CA GLN A 39 2.24 -6.24 6.56
C GLN A 39 2.60 -7.61 7.15
N LYS A 40 1.81 -8.11 8.11
CA LYS A 40 1.96 -9.48 8.65
C LYS A 40 1.86 -10.53 7.55
N ALA A 41 0.88 -10.40 6.65
CA ALA A 41 0.73 -11.27 5.50
C ALA A 41 1.84 -11.12 4.44
N SER A 42 2.65 -10.06 4.51
CA SER A 42 3.71 -9.76 3.53
C SER A 42 5.14 -9.99 4.07
N GLY A 43 5.30 -10.54 5.28
CA GLY A 43 6.61 -11.02 5.75
C GLY A 43 6.89 -10.82 7.24
N ILE A 44 6.32 -9.80 7.90
CA ILE A 44 6.65 -9.56 9.33
C ILE A 44 6.00 -10.59 10.27
N GLY A 45 5.02 -11.37 9.79
CA GLY A 45 4.37 -12.41 10.57
C GLY A 45 5.20 -13.69 10.71
N LEU A 46 6.26 -13.85 9.92
CA LEU A 46 7.11 -15.04 9.93
C LEU A 46 8.58 -14.61 9.78
N LEU A 47 9.31 -14.61 10.88
CA LEU A 47 10.74 -14.30 10.89
C LEU A 47 11.55 -15.52 10.40
N PRO A 48 12.52 -15.33 9.49
CA PRO A 48 13.19 -16.44 8.81
C PRO A 48 14.31 -17.11 9.63
N SER A 49 14.70 -16.55 10.77
CA SER A 49 15.86 -17.03 11.54
C SER A 49 15.65 -16.92 13.06
N ARG A 50 16.49 -17.63 13.82
CA ARG A 50 16.64 -17.44 15.28
C ARG A 50 17.60 -16.29 15.60
N GLU A 51 18.41 -15.86 14.63
CA GLU A 51 19.38 -14.78 14.78
C GLU A 51 18.73 -13.41 14.66
N LEU A 52 18.97 -12.55 15.65
CA LEU A 52 18.38 -11.21 15.70
C LEU A 52 18.80 -10.33 14.50
N ASN A 53 20.08 -10.37 14.11
CA ASN A 53 20.61 -9.56 13.01
C ASN A 53 20.00 -9.92 11.65
N VAL A 54 19.72 -11.21 11.43
CA VAL A 54 19.03 -11.68 10.22
C VAL A 54 17.58 -11.19 10.22
N ASN A 55 16.90 -11.28 11.35
CA ASN A 55 15.52 -10.82 11.49
C ASN A 55 15.40 -9.29 11.38
N ALA A 56 16.40 -8.53 11.85
CA ALA A 56 16.46 -7.09 11.67
C ALA A 56 16.56 -6.72 10.18
N SER A 57 17.45 -7.39 9.44
CA SER A 57 17.57 -7.21 7.99
C SER A 57 16.27 -7.57 7.25
N TRP A 58 15.61 -8.66 7.68
CA TRP A 58 14.30 -9.07 7.15
C TRP A 58 13.22 -8.01 7.42
N LEU A 59 13.19 -7.44 8.62
CA LEU A 59 12.23 -6.39 8.98
C LEU A 59 12.45 -5.13 8.13
N THR A 60 13.70 -4.75 7.88
CA THR A 60 14.04 -3.64 6.98
C THR A 60 13.55 -3.90 5.55
N ALA A 61 13.82 -5.09 5.00
CA ALA A 61 13.40 -5.45 3.64
C ALA A 61 11.87 -5.47 3.49
N THR A 62 11.16 -6.05 4.45
CA THR A 62 9.69 -6.12 4.44
C THR A 62 9.03 -4.76 4.61
N THR A 63 9.62 -3.86 5.42
CA THR A 63 9.15 -2.48 5.57
C THR A 63 9.38 -1.67 4.30
N LEU A 64 10.56 -1.79 3.69
CA LEU A 64 10.85 -1.16 2.38
C LEU A 64 9.87 -1.64 1.30
N ALA A 65 9.56 -2.93 1.26
CA ALA A 65 8.57 -3.47 0.33
C ALA A 65 7.16 -2.91 0.59
N ALA A 66 6.79 -2.69 1.85
CA ALA A 66 5.51 -2.06 2.21
C ALA A 66 5.45 -0.58 1.75
N ASP A 67 6.54 0.17 1.89
CA ASP A 67 6.65 1.55 1.41
C ASP A 67 6.56 1.62 -0.12
N LEU A 68 7.33 0.79 -0.83
CA LEU A 68 7.26 0.69 -2.29
C LEU A 68 5.85 0.37 -2.78
N ARG A 69 5.16 -0.55 -2.11
CA ARG A 69 3.75 -0.85 -2.41
C ARG A 69 2.85 0.36 -2.17
N CYS A 70 3.03 1.07 -1.05
CA CYS A 70 2.21 2.23 -0.71
C CYS A 70 2.37 3.34 -1.76
N TRP A 71 3.62 3.68 -2.11
CA TRP A 71 3.92 4.65 -3.15
C TRP A 71 3.40 4.21 -4.53
N PHE A 72 3.54 2.93 -4.87
CA PHE A 72 2.99 2.40 -6.10
C PHE A 72 1.46 2.55 -6.15
N GLN A 73 0.76 2.22 -5.07
CA GLN A 73 -0.70 2.40 -4.98
C GLN A 73 -1.11 3.87 -5.07
N LEU A 74 -0.37 4.75 -4.38
CA LEU A 74 -0.65 6.18 -4.33
C LEU A 74 -0.44 6.87 -5.68
N LEU A 75 0.66 6.56 -6.37
CA LEU A 75 1.10 7.29 -7.57
C LEU A 75 0.59 6.66 -8.87
N ALA A 76 0.41 5.35 -8.91
CA ALA A 76 0.21 4.62 -10.17
C ALA A 76 -1.18 3.98 -10.28
N LEU A 77 -1.90 3.76 -9.18
CA LEU A 77 -3.16 3.02 -9.18
C LEU A 77 -4.35 3.91 -8.81
N ASP A 78 -5.54 3.50 -9.22
CA ASP A 78 -6.82 4.16 -8.93
C ASP A 78 -7.90 3.16 -8.52
N GLY A 79 -9.04 3.69 -8.09
CA GLY A 79 -10.23 2.92 -7.72
C GLY A 79 -9.93 1.80 -6.73
N GLU A 80 -10.41 0.60 -7.04
CA GLU A 80 -10.23 -0.58 -6.19
C GLU A 80 -8.78 -1.03 -6.07
N MET A 81 -7.93 -0.77 -7.06
CA MET A 81 -6.52 -1.18 -7.01
C MET A 81 -5.67 -0.30 -6.10
N ALA A 82 -6.02 0.98 -5.96
CA ALA A 82 -5.38 1.87 -4.99
C ALA A 82 -5.62 1.41 -3.53
N ARG A 83 -6.69 0.65 -3.29
CA ARG A 83 -7.07 0.12 -1.96
C ARG A 83 -6.88 -1.39 -1.82
N ALA A 84 -6.40 -2.06 -2.87
CA ALA A 84 -6.26 -3.51 -2.90
C ALA A 84 -5.28 -4.04 -1.85
N THR A 85 -5.57 -5.23 -1.35
CA THR A 85 -4.67 -5.97 -0.44
C THR A 85 -3.38 -6.39 -1.17
N PRO A 86 -2.28 -6.69 -0.46
CA PRO A 86 -1.05 -7.20 -1.05
C PRO A 86 -1.28 -8.45 -1.89
N LYS A 87 -2.14 -9.36 -1.42
CA LYS A 87 -2.49 -10.60 -2.13
C LYS A 87 -3.14 -10.27 -3.49
N THR A 88 -4.12 -9.37 -3.50
CA THR A 88 -4.77 -8.93 -4.74
C THR A 88 -3.78 -8.29 -5.72
N LEU A 89 -2.91 -7.39 -5.23
CA LEU A 89 -1.89 -6.76 -6.07
C LEU A 89 -0.88 -7.76 -6.62
N ARG A 90 -0.45 -8.73 -5.79
CA ARG A 90 0.46 -9.80 -6.20
C ARG A 90 -0.10 -10.52 -7.42
N TYR A 91 -1.30 -11.07 -7.32
CA TYR A 91 -1.86 -11.89 -8.39
C TYR A 91 -2.36 -11.11 -9.60
N ARG A 92 -2.74 -9.85 -9.46
CA ARG A 92 -3.32 -9.09 -10.58
C ARG A 92 -2.31 -8.21 -11.32
N VAL A 93 -1.31 -7.69 -10.60
CA VAL A 93 -0.42 -6.64 -11.10
C VAL A 93 1.06 -7.04 -11.03
N LEU A 94 1.53 -7.61 -9.92
CA LEU A 94 2.96 -7.82 -9.68
C LEU A 94 3.50 -9.18 -10.12
N HIS A 95 2.63 -10.18 -10.33
CA HIS A 95 2.99 -11.54 -10.75
C HIS A 95 2.74 -11.81 -12.24
N VAL A 96 2.39 -10.78 -13.02
CA VAL A 96 2.23 -10.96 -14.47
C VAL A 96 3.57 -11.35 -15.10
N PRO A 97 3.61 -12.31 -16.04
CA PRO A 97 4.82 -12.58 -16.81
C PRO A 97 5.05 -11.45 -17.81
N ALA A 98 5.74 -10.40 -17.39
CA ALA A 98 6.04 -9.22 -18.19
C ALA A 98 7.54 -9.07 -18.44
N ARG A 99 7.91 -8.43 -19.56
CA ARG A 99 9.29 -8.08 -19.87
C ARG A 99 9.44 -6.58 -20.03
N LEU A 100 10.32 -5.98 -19.24
CA LEU A 100 10.74 -4.59 -19.43
C LEU A 100 11.87 -4.55 -20.47
N VAL A 101 11.65 -3.84 -21.57
CA VAL A 101 12.61 -3.68 -22.67
C VAL A 101 12.98 -2.21 -22.78
N ARG A 102 14.25 -1.91 -23.08
CA ARG A 102 14.75 -0.57 -23.33
C ARG A 102 15.22 -0.48 -24.79
N GLY A 103 14.81 0.57 -25.48
CA GLY A 103 15.24 0.83 -26.86
C GLY A 103 14.92 2.26 -27.27
N GLN A 104 15.77 2.86 -28.11
CA GLN A 104 15.59 4.24 -28.60
C GLN A 104 15.31 5.24 -27.46
N ARG A 105 16.10 5.13 -26.37
CA ARG A 105 15.96 5.91 -25.11
C ARG A 105 14.60 5.78 -24.40
N LYS A 106 13.72 4.86 -24.80
CA LYS A 106 12.40 4.62 -24.20
C LYS A 106 12.34 3.27 -23.48
N ARG A 107 11.58 3.20 -22.38
CA ARG A 107 11.25 1.95 -21.67
C ARG A 107 9.89 1.45 -22.18
N ARG A 108 9.79 0.17 -22.52
CA ARG A 108 8.57 -0.49 -23.00
C ARG A 108 8.28 -1.71 -22.15
N LEU A 109 7.06 -1.82 -21.64
CA LEU A 109 6.60 -2.98 -20.90
C LEU A 109 5.84 -3.92 -21.85
N LYS A 110 6.38 -5.12 -22.08
CA LYS A 110 5.72 -6.18 -22.85
C LYS A 110 4.90 -7.04 -21.89
N LEU A 111 3.60 -7.18 -22.17
CA LEU A 111 2.63 -7.91 -21.36
C LEU A 111 1.84 -8.88 -22.26
N PRO A 112 1.34 -10.01 -21.73
CA PRO A 112 0.38 -10.85 -22.43
C PRO A 112 -0.91 -10.06 -22.69
N GLY A 113 -1.36 -10.01 -23.95
CA GLY A 113 -2.57 -9.27 -24.33
C GLY A 113 -3.85 -9.84 -23.70
N THR A 114 -3.86 -11.13 -23.36
CA THR A 114 -4.99 -11.83 -22.73
C THR A 114 -5.03 -11.68 -21.20
N TRP A 115 -4.06 -10.99 -20.58
CA TRP A 115 -4.04 -10.83 -19.13
C TRP A 115 -5.23 -9.95 -18.67
N PRO A 116 -6.13 -10.42 -17.80
CA PRO A 116 -7.37 -9.70 -17.48
C PRO A 116 -7.16 -8.29 -16.93
N TRP A 117 -6.02 -8.04 -16.28
CA TRP A 117 -5.69 -6.75 -15.68
C TRP A 117 -4.64 -5.96 -16.47
N ALA A 118 -4.33 -6.34 -17.72
CA ALA A 118 -3.34 -5.67 -18.56
C ALA A 118 -3.59 -4.15 -18.64
N GLY A 119 -4.85 -3.73 -18.77
CA GLY A 119 -5.22 -2.31 -18.83
C GLY A 119 -4.80 -1.53 -17.58
N ILE A 120 -4.91 -2.13 -16.38
CA ILE A 120 -4.47 -1.50 -15.12
C ILE A 120 -2.95 -1.32 -15.13
N ILE A 121 -2.22 -2.37 -15.53
CA ILE A 121 -0.76 -2.38 -15.55
C ILE A 121 -0.22 -1.35 -16.54
N ILE A 122 -0.82 -1.27 -17.73
CA ILE A 122 -0.45 -0.29 -18.77
C ILE A 122 -0.69 1.14 -18.25
N ARG A 123 -1.84 1.41 -17.62
CA ARG A 123 -2.12 2.73 -17.03
C ARG A 123 -1.14 3.09 -15.92
N ALA A 124 -0.87 2.16 -15.01
CA ALA A 124 0.09 2.35 -13.92
C ALA A 124 1.49 2.65 -14.46
N PHE A 125 1.96 1.89 -15.45
CA PHE A 125 3.27 2.10 -16.06
C PHE A 125 3.37 3.47 -16.74
N ARG A 126 2.32 3.89 -17.46
CA ARG A 126 2.27 5.23 -18.08
C ARG A 126 2.31 6.35 -17.05
N ARG A 127 1.56 6.22 -15.94
CA ARG A 127 1.58 7.20 -14.84
C ARG A 127 2.97 7.34 -14.24
N ILE A 128 3.64 6.22 -13.95
CA ILE A 128 5.00 6.22 -13.38
C ILE A 128 5.98 6.91 -14.34
N LEU A 129 5.91 6.62 -15.64
CA LEU A 129 6.79 7.25 -16.63
C LEU A 129 6.51 8.74 -16.85
N ALA A 130 5.32 9.22 -16.46
CA ALA A 130 4.94 10.63 -16.55
C ALA A 130 5.25 11.44 -15.28
N LEU A 131 5.75 10.79 -14.23
CA LEU A 131 6.15 11.49 -13.01
C LEU A 131 7.30 12.47 -13.33
N PRO A 132 7.27 13.70 -12.76
CA PRO A 132 8.34 14.66 -12.95
C PRO A 132 9.64 14.10 -12.38
N HIS A 133 10.76 14.52 -12.95
CA HIS A 133 12.06 14.22 -12.35
C HIS A 133 12.13 14.94 -10.99
N PRO A 134 12.65 14.29 -9.93
CA PRO A 134 12.89 14.99 -8.68
C PRO A 134 13.81 16.20 -8.95
N ILE A 135 13.43 17.34 -8.34
CA ILE A 135 14.17 18.59 -8.38
C ILE A 135 15.38 18.48 -7.45
#